data_AF-A0A8F9RK06-F1
#
_entry.id   AF-A0A8F9RK06-F1
#
_cell.length_a   1.000
_cell.length_b   1.000
_cell.length_c   1.000
_cell.angle_alpha   90.00
_cell.angle_beta   90.00
_cell.angle_gamma   90.00
#
_symmetry.space_group_name_H-M   'P 1'
#
loop_
_entity.id
_entity.type
_entity.pdbx_description
1 polymer ?
#
loop_
_entity_poly.entity_id
_entity_poly.type
_entity_poly.pdbx_seq_one_letter_code
_entity_poly.pdbx_strand_id
1 'polypeptide(L)'
;MSKEDYNNLSKSDRAIYDGIKNENTDSRIHAENNNITPDGGLIPGGSFGGATYDKATGKVISNQYVNPSVLGSAENFTGTRSGTGMKHEVVENILIASKALETKTSVPIDTEANQSPMFREAHNKTKAMMPNDNIVIMARQNFDTVGMSINRYWEGVAKKTDINGKIQTKPLYRVDINDKRLRK
;
A
#
# COMPACT_ATOMS: atom_id res chain seq x y z
N MET A 1 5.58 -21.97 17.57
CA MET A 1 4.88 -21.04 18.45
C MET A 1 3.75 -21.79 19.13
N SER A 2 3.52 -21.60 20.42
CA SER A 2 2.41 -22.24 21.14
C SER A 2 1.06 -21.58 20.80
N LYS A 3 -0.05 -22.23 21.17
CA LYS A 3 -1.40 -21.65 21.00
C LYS A 3 -1.58 -20.39 21.85
N GLU A 4 -1.00 -20.38 23.05
CA GLU A 4 -1.05 -19.25 23.98
C GLU A 4 -0.30 -18.04 23.40
N ASP A 5 0.92 -18.26 22.89
CA ASP A 5 1.71 -17.21 22.24
C ASP A 5 0.96 -16.60 21.04
N TYR A 6 0.31 -17.42 20.22
CA TYR A 6 -0.48 -16.95 19.08
C TYR A 6 -1.68 -16.10 19.51
N ASN A 7 -2.35 -16.48 20.60
CA ASN A 7 -3.49 -15.71 21.12
C ASN A 7 -3.07 -14.34 21.69
N ASN A 8 -1.82 -14.22 22.13
CA ASN A 8 -1.23 -12.96 22.62
C ASN A 8 -0.78 -12.00 21.52
N LEU A 9 -0.69 -12.45 20.25
CA LEU A 9 -0.35 -11.58 19.13
C LEU A 9 -1.43 -10.53 18.86
N SER A 10 -1.02 -9.36 18.36
CA SER A 10 -1.97 -8.38 17.82
C SER A 10 -2.69 -8.97 16.59
N LYS A 11 -3.85 -8.39 16.21
CA LYS A 11 -4.60 -8.89 15.04
C LYS A 11 -3.76 -8.86 13.75
N SER A 12 -2.96 -7.81 13.56
CA SER A 12 -2.07 -7.67 12.40
C SER A 12 -0.88 -8.64 12.47
N ASP A 13 -0.33 -8.92 13.66
CA ASP A 13 0.74 -9.92 13.79
C ASP A 13 0.23 -11.35 13.56
N ARG A 14 -1.00 -11.66 13.96
CA ARG A 14 -1.67 -12.92 13.60
C ARG A 14 -1.82 -13.06 12.09
N ALA A 15 -2.30 -12.01 11.40
CA ALA A 15 -2.42 -12.03 9.95
C ALA A 15 -1.07 -12.31 9.27
N ILE A 16 0.01 -11.67 9.73
CA ILE A 16 1.37 -11.93 9.23
C ILE A 16 1.78 -13.38 9.49
N TYR A 17 1.59 -13.88 10.72
CA TYR A 17 1.93 -15.25 11.07
C TYR A 17 1.17 -16.27 10.21
N ASP A 18 -0.13 -16.10 10.05
CA ASP A 18 -0.98 -16.98 9.24
C ASP A 18 -0.57 -16.95 7.77
N GLY A 19 -0.23 -15.76 7.24
CA GLY A 19 0.32 -15.61 5.89
C GLY A 19 1.66 -16.33 5.70
N ILE A 20 2.60 -16.20 6.65
CA ILE A 20 3.89 -16.92 6.62
C ILE A 20 3.69 -18.43 6.66
N LYS A 21 2.66 -18.91 7.37
CA LYS A 21 2.35 -20.33 7.50
C LYS A 21 1.56 -20.91 6.33
N ASN A 22 1.03 -20.09 5.42
CA ASN A 22 0.20 -20.53 4.32
C ASN A 22 1.03 -20.85 3.07
N GLU A 23 1.29 -22.13 2.83
CA GLU A 23 2.08 -22.64 1.70
C GLU A 23 1.41 -22.48 0.31
N ASN A 24 0.12 -22.11 0.31
CA ASN A 24 -0.67 -21.88 -0.91
C ASN A 24 -0.76 -20.40 -1.30
N THR A 25 -0.16 -19.50 -0.52
CA THR A 25 -0.06 -18.08 -0.84
C THR A 25 1.38 -17.62 -0.88
N ASP A 26 1.73 -16.85 -1.90
CA ASP A 26 3.01 -16.17 -2.05
C ASP A 26 2.76 -14.66 -2.10
N SER A 27 2.87 -14.02 -0.94
CA SER A 27 2.71 -12.57 -0.77
C SER A 27 4.06 -11.88 -0.98
N ARG A 28 4.24 -11.27 -2.15
CA ARG A 28 5.48 -10.63 -2.58
C ARG A 28 5.43 -9.13 -2.34
N ILE A 29 6.41 -8.63 -1.60
CA ILE A 29 6.57 -7.22 -1.29
C ILE A 29 7.81 -6.69 -2.01
N HIS A 30 7.58 -5.84 -2.99
CA HIS A 30 8.62 -5.18 -3.79
C HIS A 30 8.91 -3.81 -3.18
N ALA A 31 9.89 -3.77 -2.28
CA ALA A 31 10.27 -2.56 -1.56
C ALA A 31 11.41 -1.84 -2.30
N GLU A 32 11.05 -0.84 -3.10
CA GLU A 32 11.99 -0.03 -3.88
C GLU A 32 11.78 1.45 -3.60
N ASN A 33 12.84 2.26 -3.55
CA ASN A 33 12.73 3.71 -3.43
C ASN A 33 12.36 4.35 -4.79
N ASN A 34 11.24 3.91 -5.36
CA ASN A 34 10.68 4.37 -6.62
C ASN A 34 9.20 4.77 -6.41
N ASN A 35 8.72 5.75 -7.19
CA ASN A 35 7.35 6.27 -7.07
C ASN A 35 6.42 5.78 -8.19
N ILE A 36 6.91 4.89 -9.06
CA ILE A 36 6.17 4.34 -10.20
C ILE A 36 6.36 2.83 -10.23
N THR A 37 5.26 2.09 -10.31
CA THR A 37 5.25 0.63 -10.43
C THR A 37 5.78 0.17 -11.80
N PRO A 38 6.18 -1.10 -11.97
CA PRO A 38 6.66 -1.61 -13.26
C PRO A 38 5.68 -1.48 -14.42
N ASP A 39 4.37 -1.44 -14.13
CA ASP A 39 3.23 -1.28 -15.04
C ASP A 39 2.71 0.17 -15.13
N GLY A 40 3.38 1.14 -14.50
CA GLY A 40 3.13 2.57 -14.72
C GLY A 40 2.12 3.25 -13.80
N GLY A 41 1.71 2.60 -12.71
CA GLY A 41 0.95 3.22 -11.63
C GLY A 41 1.84 4.01 -10.66
N LEU A 42 1.26 4.98 -9.94
CA LEU A 42 1.98 5.69 -8.87
C LEU A 42 2.09 4.83 -7.60
N ILE A 43 3.13 5.06 -6.83
CA ILE A 43 3.34 4.47 -5.49
C ILE A 43 3.27 5.61 -4.46
N PRO A 44 2.06 5.99 -3.97
CA PRO A 44 1.92 7.01 -2.94
C PRO A 44 2.58 6.63 -1.62
N GLY A 45 2.62 5.34 -1.30
CA GLY A 45 3.34 4.75 -0.16
C GLY A 45 3.48 3.26 -0.41
N GLY A 46 2.33 2.62 -0.65
CA GLY A 46 2.22 1.36 -1.36
C GLY A 46 1.31 1.45 -2.59
N SER A 47 1.34 0.41 -3.41
CA SER A 47 0.49 0.21 -4.57
C SER A 47 0.29 -1.29 -4.81
N PHE A 48 -0.97 -1.72 -4.85
CA PHE A 48 -1.32 -3.12 -5.05
C PHE A 48 -1.13 -3.53 -6.51
N GLY A 49 -0.25 -4.51 -6.73
CA GLY A 49 0.15 -5.03 -8.03
C GLY A 49 -0.70 -6.20 -8.54
N GLY A 50 -1.83 -6.48 -7.90
CA GLY A 50 -2.71 -7.58 -8.26
C GLY A 50 -2.34 -8.91 -7.58
N ALA A 51 -3.30 -9.82 -7.57
CA ALA A 51 -3.16 -11.19 -7.10
C ALA A 51 -3.66 -12.16 -8.18
N THR A 52 -2.91 -13.22 -8.44
CA THR A 52 -3.25 -14.24 -9.44
C THR A 52 -3.50 -15.57 -8.77
N TYR A 53 -4.68 -16.15 -8.98
CA TYR A 53 -4.98 -17.54 -8.60
C TYR A 53 -4.61 -18.49 -9.75
N ASP A 54 -3.65 -19.37 -9.50
CA ASP A 54 -3.28 -20.43 -10.42
C ASP A 54 -4.20 -21.65 -10.20
N LYS A 55 -5.07 -21.93 -11.19
CA LYS A 55 -6.00 -23.06 -11.15
C LYS A 55 -5.30 -24.42 -11.18
N ALA A 56 -4.09 -24.51 -11.75
CA ALA A 56 -3.37 -25.78 -11.89
C ALA A 56 -2.72 -26.19 -10.56
N THR A 57 -2.12 -25.24 -9.85
CA THR A 57 -1.44 -25.50 -8.57
C THR A 57 -2.33 -25.22 -7.35
N GLY A 58 -3.43 -24.49 -7.53
CA GLY A 58 -4.27 -24.02 -6.43
C GLY A 58 -3.64 -22.93 -5.58
N LYS A 59 -2.57 -22.28 -6.07
CA LYS A 59 -1.81 -21.26 -5.33
C LYS A 59 -2.18 -19.84 -5.76
N VAL A 60 -1.93 -18.88 -4.87
CA VAL A 60 -2.05 -17.45 -5.16
C VAL A 60 -0.69 -16.78 -5.07
N ILE A 61 -0.37 -15.94 -6.06
CA ILE A 61 0.75 -14.99 -5.99
C ILE A 61 0.16 -13.58 -5.93
N SER A 62 0.51 -12.81 -4.90
CA SER A 62 0.01 -11.44 -4.69
C SER A 62 1.17 -10.46 -4.59
N ASN A 63 1.12 -9.35 -5.33
CA ASN A 63 2.21 -8.38 -5.38
C ASN A 63 1.81 -7.06 -4.74
N GLN A 64 2.69 -6.52 -3.90
CA GLN A 64 2.62 -5.16 -3.38
C GLN A 64 3.90 -4.42 -3.73
N TYR A 65 3.79 -3.23 -4.30
CA TYR A 65 4.91 -2.32 -4.50
C TYR A 65 4.91 -1.27 -3.41
N VAL A 66 6.06 -1.04 -2.80
CA VAL A 66 6.16 -0.13 -1.65
C VAL A 66 7.37 0.77 -1.82
N ASN A 67 7.22 2.04 -1.44
CA ASN A 67 8.33 2.99 -1.32
C ASN A 67 8.65 3.26 0.16
N PRO A 68 9.66 2.57 0.73
CA PRO A 68 10.00 2.72 2.14
C PRO A 68 10.43 4.14 2.53
N SER A 69 11.10 4.87 1.63
CA SER A 69 11.51 6.26 1.89
C SER A 69 10.30 7.18 2.06
N VAL A 70 9.29 7.01 1.21
CA VAL A 70 8.04 7.78 1.28
C VAL A 70 7.24 7.42 2.53
N LEU A 71 7.09 6.12 2.84
CA LEU A 71 6.44 5.67 4.06
C LEU A 71 7.14 6.21 5.31
N GLY A 72 8.46 6.10 5.40
CA GLY A 72 9.22 6.62 6.55
C GLY A 72 9.11 8.13 6.72
N SER A 73 9.07 8.88 5.60
CA SER A 73 8.85 10.34 5.65
C SER A 73 7.43 10.70 6.12
N ALA A 74 6.43 9.92 5.74
CA ALA A 74 5.05 10.08 6.20
C ALA A 74 4.91 9.72 7.68
N GLU A 75 5.46 8.58 8.13
CA GLU A 75 5.50 8.16 9.53
C GLU A 75 6.10 9.24 10.44
N ASN A 76 7.26 9.77 10.06
CA ASN A 76 7.92 10.84 10.80
C ASN A 76 7.04 12.11 10.87
N PHE A 77 6.36 12.45 9.78
CA PHE A 77 5.48 13.62 9.75
C PHE A 77 4.23 13.44 10.63
N THR A 78 3.62 12.25 10.63
CA THR A 78 2.43 11.95 11.42
C THR A 78 2.74 11.64 12.88
N GLY A 79 4.01 11.36 13.22
CA GLY A 79 4.40 10.85 14.53
C GLY A 79 4.03 9.38 14.72
N THR A 80 3.72 8.67 13.63
CA THR A 80 3.43 7.23 13.66
C THR A 80 4.73 6.44 13.87
N ARG A 81 4.65 5.34 14.64
CA ARG A 81 5.81 4.48 14.90
C ARG A 81 6.43 4.00 13.59
N SER A 82 7.76 4.06 13.51
CA SER A 82 8.49 3.59 12.33
C SER A 82 8.16 2.12 11.99
N GLY A 83 7.96 1.85 10.70
CA GLY A 83 7.61 0.53 10.16
C GLY A 83 6.11 0.21 10.19
N THR A 84 5.27 1.13 10.68
CA THR A 84 3.80 0.97 10.64
C THR A 84 3.28 0.93 9.22
N GLY A 85 3.76 1.81 8.33
CA GLY A 85 3.40 1.82 6.92
C GLY A 85 3.79 0.51 6.26
N MET A 86 5.03 0.06 6.43
CA MET A 86 5.45 -1.24 5.87
C MET A 86 4.58 -2.40 6.37
N LYS A 87 4.25 -2.41 7.67
CA LYS A 87 3.39 -3.43 8.25
C LYS A 87 1.97 -3.39 7.66
N HIS A 88 1.43 -2.20 7.38
CA HIS A 88 0.16 -2.04 6.69
C HIS A 88 0.19 -2.74 5.33
N GLU A 89 1.17 -2.38 4.49
CA GLU A 89 1.31 -2.91 3.13
C GLU A 89 1.44 -4.44 3.12
N VAL A 90 2.19 -5.00 4.08
CA VAL A 90 2.37 -6.45 4.24
C VAL A 90 1.06 -7.14 4.63
N VAL A 91 0.37 -6.63 5.64
CA VAL A 91 -0.88 -7.22 6.16
C VAL A 91 -1.96 -7.17 5.08
N GLU A 92 -2.11 -6.04 4.39
CA GLU A 92 -3.07 -5.89 3.30
C GLU A 92 -2.83 -6.93 2.20
N ASN A 93 -1.60 -7.05 1.70
CA ASN A 93 -1.29 -8.00 0.63
C ASN A 93 -1.54 -9.47 1.05
N ILE A 94 -1.25 -9.82 2.31
CA ILE A 94 -1.55 -11.17 2.85
C ILE A 94 -3.07 -11.41 2.90
N LEU A 95 -3.85 -10.43 3.34
CA LEU A 95 -5.31 -10.56 3.41
C LEU A 95 -5.93 -10.68 2.02
N ILE A 96 -5.42 -9.95 1.03
CA ILE A 96 -5.85 -10.07 -0.37
C ILE A 96 -5.50 -11.46 -0.92
N ALA A 97 -4.27 -11.93 -0.71
CA ALA A 97 -3.85 -13.26 -1.16
C ALA A 97 -4.72 -14.37 -0.55
N SER A 98 -5.04 -14.25 0.74
CA SER A 98 -5.91 -15.18 1.46
C SER A 98 -7.33 -15.17 0.89
N LYS A 99 -7.87 -13.98 0.57
CA LYS A 99 -9.21 -13.85 -0.01
C LYS A 99 -9.29 -14.39 -1.44
N ALA A 100 -8.27 -14.11 -2.25
CA ALA A 100 -8.12 -14.66 -3.58
C ALA A 100 -8.08 -16.21 -3.55
N LEU A 101 -7.38 -16.79 -2.56
CA LEU A 101 -7.30 -18.24 -2.37
C LEU A 101 -8.65 -18.83 -1.95
N GLU A 102 -9.31 -18.21 -0.97
CA GLU A 102 -10.64 -18.62 -0.48
C GLU A 102 -11.68 -18.65 -1.61
N THR A 103 -11.68 -17.61 -2.44
CA THR A 103 -12.63 -17.44 -3.55
C THR A 103 -12.21 -18.12 -4.84
N LYS A 104 -10.96 -18.60 -4.93
CA LYS A 104 -10.35 -19.16 -6.15
C LYS A 104 -10.41 -18.20 -7.34
N THR A 105 -10.17 -16.92 -7.08
CA THR A 105 -10.22 -15.85 -8.10
C THR A 105 -8.97 -14.98 -8.06
N SER A 106 -8.59 -14.44 -9.22
CA SER A 106 -7.58 -13.39 -9.31
C SER A 106 -8.19 -12.04 -8.94
N VAL A 107 -7.37 -11.17 -8.34
CA VAL A 107 -7.73 -9.81 -7.96
C VAL A 107 -6.90 -8.85 -8.83
N PRO A 108 -7.52 -8.02 -9.68
CA PRO A 108 -6.78 -7.05 -10.48
C PRO A 108 -6.21 -5.94 -9.61
N ILE A 109 -5.29 -5.15 -10.17
CA ILE A 109 -4.85 -3.88 -9.57
C ILE A 109 -6.05 -2.98 -9.24
N ASP A 110 -5.96 -2.23 -8.14
CA ASP A 110 -6.97 -1.22 -7.77
C ASP A 110 -6.61 0.12 -8.42
N THR A 111 -7.53 0.65 -9.22
CA THR A 111 -7.37 1.96 -9.86
C THR A 111 -8.66 2.75 -9.75
N GLU A 112 -8.61 4.07 -9.99
CA GLU A 112 -9.83 4.87 -10.00
C GLU A 112 -10.85 4.37 -11.04
N ALA A 113 -10.37 3.90 -12.20
CA ALA A 113 -11.21 3.38 -13.28
C ALA A 113 -11.71 1.95 -13.04
N ASN A 114 -10.98 1.15 -12.26
CA ASN A 114 -11.32 -0.23 -11.94
C ASN A 114 -11.06 -0.49 -10.45
N GLN A 115 -12.07 -0.21 -9.65
CA GLN A 115 -12.01 -0.37 -8.21
C GLN A 115 -12.26 -1.83 -7.83
N SER A 116 -11.39 -2.42 -7.03
CA SER A 116 -11.47 -3.80 -6.56
C SER A 116 -12.17 -3.85 -5.19
N PRO A 117 -13.37 -4.45 -5.07
CA PRO A 117 -14.04 -4.60 -3.79
C PRO A 117 -13.23 -5.43 -2.79
N MET A 118 -12.52 -6.46 -3.26
CA MET A 118 -11.68 -7.32 -2.42
C MET A 118 -10.47 -6.55 -1.86
N PHE A 119 -9.84 -5.70 -2.68
CA PHE A 119 -8.79 -4.81 -2.21
C PHE A 119 -9.31 -3.87 -1.12
N ARG A 120 -10.44 -3.22 -1.34
CA ARG A 120 -11.04 -2.28 -0.37
C ARG A 120 -11.44 -2.94 0.94
N GLU A 121 -12.00 -4.14 0.88
CA GLU A 121 -12.32 -4.93 2.07
C GLU A 121 -11.04 -5.23 2.87
N ALA A 122 -9.99 -5.70 2.20
CA ALA A 122 -8.70 -5.98 2.85
C ALA A 122 -8.06 -4.72 3.45
N HIS A 123 -8.03 -3.61 2.70
CA HIS A 123 -7.52 -2.32 3.18
C HIS A 123 -8.25 -1.84 4.44
N ASN A 124 -9.58 -1.88 4.43
CA ASN A 124 -10.39 -1.49 5.60
C ASN A 124 -10.15 -2.41 6.80
N LYS A 125 -10.01 -3.71 6.56
CA LYS A 125 -9.69 -4.68 7.60
C LYS A 125 -8.29 -4.44 8.18
N THR A 126 -7.29 -4.14 7.35
CA THR A 126 -5.93 -3.78 7.78
C THR A 126 -5.95 -2.56 8.68
N LYS A 127 -6.64 -1.47 8.28
CA LYS A 127 -6.81 -0.27 9.12
C LYS A 127 -7.46 -0.60 10.47
N ALA A 128 -8.50 -1.43 10.49
CA ALA A 128 -9.15 -1.85 11.72
C ALA A 128 -8.25 -2.74 12.62
N MET A 129 -7.28 -3.45 12.05
CA MET A 129 -6.28 -4.21 12.79
C MET A 129 -5.13 -3.35 13.33
N MET A 130 -4.98 -2.12 12.81
CA MET A 130 -3.88 -1.21 13.10
C MET A 130 -4.41 0.17 13.50
N PRO A 131 -5.12 0.32 14.64
CA PRO A 131 -5.75 1.57 15.04
C PRO A 131 -4.77 2.73 15.30
N ASN A 132 -3.48 2.43 15.45
CA ASN A 132 -2.42 3.44 15.62
C ASN A 132 -1.79 3.86 14.27
N ASP A 133 -2.23 3.26 13.16
CA ASP A 133 -1.85 3.68 11.82
C ASP A 133 -2.62 4.95 11.43
N ASN A 134 -1.97 6.09 11.68
CA ASN A 134 -2.47 7.42 11.36
C ASN A 134 -1.87 7.95 10.05
N ILE A 135 -1.26 7.08 9.23
CA ILE A 135 -0.63 7.47 7.98
C ILE A 135 -1.73 7.69 6.94
N VAL A 136 -1.78 8.90 6.37
CA VAL A 136 -2.63 9.21 5.22
C VAL A 136 -1.74 9.80 4.15
N ILE A 137 -1.62 9.09 3.03
CA ILE A 137 -0.87 9.56 1.87
C ILE A 137 -1.81 9.58 0.67
N MET A 138 -1.70 10.61 -0.15
CA MET A 138 -2.42 10.70 -1.42
C MET A 138 -1.52 11.25 -2.51
N ALA A 139 -1.82 10.87 -3.75
CA ALA A 139 -1.28 11.50 -4.93
C ALA A 139 -2.24 12.60 -5.42
N ARG A 140 -1.70 13.73 -5.85
CA ARG A 140 -2.46 14.80 -6.51
C ARG A 140 -1.67 15.37 -7.68
N GLN A 141 -2.34 15.91 -8.69
CA GLN A 141 -1.66 16.73 -9.70
C GLN A 141 -1.37 18.11 -9.12
N ASN A 142 -0.20 18.63 -9.43
CA ASN A 142 0.21 19.98 -9.09
C ASN A 142 1.05 20.56 -10.23
N PHE A 143 1.32 21.86 -10.19
CA PHE A 143 2.14 22.52 -11.18
C PHE A 143 2.96 23.66 -10.58
N ASP A 144 4.14 23.86 -11.13
CA ASP A 144 4.97 25.03 -10.84
C ASP A 144 5.15 25.84 -12.13
N THR A 145 5.22 27.16 -11.99
CA THR A 145 5.53 28.07 -13.10
C THR A 145 7.00 28.44 -13.04
N VAL A 146 7.76 28.11 -14.10
CA VAL A 146 9.17 28.49 -14.24
C VAL A 146 9.31 29.37 -15.47
N GLY A 147 9.36 30.69 -15.26
CA GLY A 147 9.29 31.68 -16.34
C GLY A 147 7.94 31.61 -17.07
N MET A 148 7.96 31.32 -18.37
CA MET A 148 6.76 31.13 -19.18
C MET A 148 6.30 29.66 -19.29
N SER A 149 7.00 28.73 -18.64
CA SER A 149 6.73 27.29 -18.73
C SER A 149 5.91 26.81 -17.52
N ILE A 150 4.93 25.93 -17.79
CA ILE A 150 4.16 25.23 -16.76
C ILE A 150 4.68 23.80 -16.66
N ASN A 151 5.29 23.46 -15.53
CA ASN A 151 5.74 22.11 -15.24
C ASN A 151 4.68 21.39 -14.41
N ARG A 152 4.00 20.40 -15.00
CA ARG A 152 2.97 19.60 -14.34
C ARG A 152 3.57 18.32 -13.78
N TYR A 153 3.20 17.97 -12.55
CA TYR A 153 3.71 16.77 -11.90
C TYR A 153 2.65 16.16 -10.97
N TRP A 154 2.79 14.86 -10.74
CA TRP A 154 2.16 14.18 -9.63
C TRP A 154 2.95 14.42 -8.35
N GLU A 155 2.26 14.76 -7.27
CA GLU A 155 2.82 14.99 -5.95
C GLU A 155 2.21 14.00 -4.95
N GLY A 156 3.05 13.22 -4.30
CA GLY A 156 2.66 12.47 -3.10
C GLY A 156 2.66 13.39 -1.89
N VAL A 157 1.59 13.36 -1.10
CA VAL A 157 1.40 14.24 0.06
C VAL A 157 0.92 13.44 1.26
N ALA A 158 1.66 13.52 2.37
CA ALA A 158 1.18 13.06 3.66
C ALA A 158 0.21 14.09 4.26
N LYS A 159 -0.87 13.63 4.89
CA LYS A 159 -1.84 14.45 5.60
C LYS A 159 -1.95 14.02 7.06
N LYS A 160 -2.10 15.01 7.95
CA LYS A 160 -2.54 14.78 9.33
C LYS A 160 -3.46 15.93 9.76
N THR A 161 -4.36 15.64 10.69
CA THR A 161 -5.16 16.66 11.36
C THR A 161 -4.48 17.00 12.68
N ASP A 162 -4.22 18.27 12.94
CA ASP A 162 -3.68 18.70 14.23
C ASP A 162 -4.76 18.75 15.33
N ILE A 163 -4.34 19.04 16.56
CA ILE A 163 -5.21 19.10 17.73
C ILE A 163 -6.36 20.13 17.60
N ASN A 164 -6.24 21.08 16.68
CA ASN A 164 -7.22 22.13 16.42
C ASN A 164 -8.12 21.80 15.22
N GLY A 165 -8.04 20.58 14.68
CA GLY A 165 -8.82 20.17 13.51
C GLY A 165 -8.27 20.69 12.19
N LYS A 166 -7.10 21.35 12.16
CA LYS A 166 -6.53 21.89 10.92
C LYS A 166 -5.74 20.81 10.18
N ILE A 167 -5.97 20.71 8.88
CA ILE A 167 -5.24 19.79 8.01
C ILE A 167 -3.83 20.34 7.76
N GLN A 168 -2.84 19.55 8.14
CA GLN A 168 -1.44 19.77 7.85
C GLN A 168 -1.00 18.82 6.74
N THR A 169 -0.20 19.31 5.81
CA THR A 169 0.28 18.51 4.66
C THR A 169 1.78 18.61 4.49
N LYS A 170 2.42 17.51 4.09
CA LYS A 170 3.84 17.48 3.74
C LYS A 170 4.04 16.80 2.38
N PRO A 171 4.65 17.49 1.40
CA PRO A 171 5.09 16.85 0.16
C PRO A 171 6.10 15.74 0.44
N LEU A 172 5.95 14.61 -0.24
CA LEU A 172 6.79 13.42 -0.07
C LEU A 172 7.63 13.12 -1.31
N TYR A 173 7.05 13.27 -2.50
CA TYR A 173 7.73 13.07 -3.77
C TYR A 173 7.08 13.90 -4.89
N ARG A 174 7.79 13.98 -6.02
CA ARG A 174 7.28 14.52 -7.28
C ARG A 174 7.62 13.57 -8.43
N VAL A 175 6.68 13.38 -9.35
CA VAL A 175 6.86 12.62 -10.59
C VAL A 175 6.34 13.47 -11.74
N ASP A 176 7.16 13.72 -12.76
CA ASP A 176 6.73 14.45 -13.96
C ASP A 176 5.51 13.74 -14.61
N ILE A 177 4.47 14.49 -14.97
CA ILE A 177 3.27 13.90 -15.59
C ILE A 177 3.58 13.22 -16.94
N ASN A 178 4.69 13.58 -17.57
CA ASN A 178 5.20 13.01 -18.82
C ASN A 178 6.29 11.96 -18.62
N ASP A 179 6.57 11.54 -17.37
CA ASP A 179 7.50 10.44 -17.13
C ASP A 179 7.06 9.22 -17.94
N LYS A 180 7.96 8.74 -18.80
CA LYS A 180 7.68 7.64 -19.73
C LYS A 180 7.27 6.36 -19.01
N ARG A 181 7.67 6.20 -17.74
CA ARG A 181 7.32 5.04 -16.93
C ARG A 181 5.82 5.01 -16.58
N LEU A 182 5.11 6.13 -16.59
CA LEU A 182 3.66 6.21 -16.31
C LEU A 182 2.77 5.72 -17.47
N ARG A 183 3.34 5.35 -18.62
CA ARG A 183 2.60 5.06 -19.87
C ARG A 183 2.77 3.62 -20.34
N LYS A 184 2.94 2.68 -19.42
CA LYS A 184 3.15 1.27 -19.72
C LYS A 184 1.85 0.49 -19.80
#